data_AF-A0A0K8PS78-F1
#
_entry.id   AF-A0A0K8PS78-F1
#
_cell.length_a   1.000
_cell.length_b   1.000
_cell.length_c   1.000
_cell.angle_alpha   90.00
_cell.angle_beta   90.00
_cell.angle_gamma   90.00
#
_symmetry.space_group_name_H-M   'P 1'
#
loop_
_entity.id
_entity.type
_entity.pdbx_description
1 polymer ?
#
loop_
_entity_poly.entity_id
_entity_poly.type
_entity_poly.pdbx_seq_one_letter_code
_entity_poly.pdbx_strand_id
1 'polypeptide(L)' 'MKLLTQLRFTRLQYTKVNIWRDPDAAAFVRSVANGNETVPTVTVADRAMVNPSKRELIEAVEIHAPHLLPKSS' A
#
# COMPACT_ATOMS: atom_id res chain seq x y z
N MET A 1 5.47 10.53 10.94
CA MET A 1 4.38 10.81 9.97
C MET A 1 3.86 9.48 9.43
N LYS A 2 2.54 9.21 9.45
CA LYS A 2 1.96 7.95 8.96
C LYS A 2 1.81 7.98 7.43
N LEU A 3 2.21 6.91 6.74
CA LEU A 3 2.12 6.76 5.26
C LEU A 3 0.72 7.10 4.73
N LEU A 4 -0.32 6.60 5.40
CA LEU A 4 -1.71 6.84 5.02
C LEU A 4 -2.05 8.33 4.94
N THR A 5 -1.54 9.14 5.88
CA THR A 5 -1.76 10.58 5.90
C THR A 5 -1.08 11.24 4.70
N GLN A 6 0.12 10.80 4.36
CA GLN A 6 0.85 11.32 3.20
C GLN A 6 0.14 10.98 1.87
N LEU A 7 -0.43 9.78 1.76
CA LEU A 7 -1.22 9.37 0.60
C LEU A 7 -2.53 10.16 0.43
N ARG A 8 -3.09 10.72 1.49
CA ARG A 8 -4.25 11.63 1.37
C ARG A 8 -3.91 12.95 0.70
N PHE A 9 -2.65 13.35 0.73
CA PHE A 9 -2.15 14.54 0.04
C PHE A 9 -1.67 14.23 -1.38
N THR A 10 -1.62 12.95 -1.78
CA THR A 10 -1.38 12.57 -3.17
C THR A 10 -2.72 12.37 -3.90
N ARG A 11 -2.73 12.58 -5.22
CA ARG A 11 -3.89 12.21 -6.08
C ARG A 11 -3.85 10.75 -6.53
N LEU A 12 -3.15 9.91 -5.76
CA LEU A 12 -2.98 8.50 -6.08
C LEU A 12 -4.30 7.78 -5.80
N GLN A 13 -4.73 6.94 -6.74
CA GLN A 13 -5.89 6.07 -6.51
C GLN A 13 -5.45 4.87 -5.67
N TYR A 14 -6.14 4.63 -4.55
CA TYR A 14 -5.85 3.49 -3.66
C TYR A 14 -7.11 3.06 -2.90
N THR A 15 -7.16 1.78 -2.54
CA THR A 15 -8.21 1.19 -1.71
C THR A 15 -7.68 0.91 -0.31
N LYS A 16 -8.46 1.24 0.73
CA LYS A 16 -8.13 0.90 2.12
C LYS A 16 -8.91 -0.34 2.53
N VAL A 17 -8.20 -1.36 3.00
CA VAL A 17 -8.78 -2.54 3.63
C VAL A 17 -8.44 -2.53 5.11
N ASN A 18 -9.42 -2.82 5.96
CA ASN A 18 -9.24 -2.87 7.41
C ASN A 18 -9.10 -4.32 7.86
N ILE A 19 -7.88 -4.74 8.19
CA ILE A 19 -7.57 -6.11 8.60
C ILE A 19 -8.25 -6.52 9.92
N TRP A 20 -8.65 -5.58 10.78
CA TRP A 20 -9.38 -5.90 12.01
C TRP A 20 -10.85 -6.27 11.75
N ARG A 21 -11.36 -5.98 10.56
CA ARG A 21 -12.71 -6.35 10.12
C ARG A 21 -12.73 -7.47 9.08
N ASP A 22 -11.60 -7.70 8.44
CA ASP A 22 -11.44 -8.66 7.36
C ASP A 22 -10.35 -9.68 7.73
N PRO A 23 -10.74 -10.89 8.17
CA PRO A 23 -9.79 -11.91 8.57
C PRO A 23 -8.94 -12.43 7.40
N ASP A 24 -9.45 -12.38 6.17
CA ASP A 24 -8.68 -12.79 4.98
C ASP A 24 -7.58 -11.77 4.67
N ALA A 25 -7.89 -10.48 4.82
CA ALA A 25 -6.90 -9.42 4.71
C ALA A 25 -5.84 -9.51 5.83
N ALA A 26 -6.21 -9.89 7.05
CA ALA A 26 -5.26 -10.14 8.13
C ALA A 26 -4.33 -11.32 7.81
N ALA A 27 -4.88 -12.43 7.29
CA ALA A 27 -4.11 -13.58 6.85
C ALA A 27 -3.11 -13.20 5.73
N PHE A 28 -3.54 -12.39 4.76
CA PHE A 28 -2.67 -11.86 3.73
C PHE A 28 -1.51 -11.03 4.32
N VAL A 29 -1.81 -10.07 5.22
CA VAL A 29 -0.77 -9.24 5.86
C VAL A 29 0.23 -10.12 6.61
N ARG A 30 -0.23 -11.12 7.38
CA ARG A 30 0.66 -12.07 8.05
C ARG A 30 1.52 -12.85 7.06
N SER A 31 0.96 -13.28 5.94
CA SER A 31 1.72 -14.01 4.91
C SER A 31 2.85 -13.16 4.31
N VAL A 32 2.64 -11.87 4.11
CA VAL A 32 3.63 -10.99 3.46
C VAL A 32 4.59 -10.32 4.45
N ALA A 33 4.20 -10.19 5.72
CA ALA A 33 4.99 -9.59 6.79
C ALA A 33 5.67 -10.62 7.70
N ASN A 34 6.02 -11.78 7.16
CA ASN A 34 6.74 -12.84 7.87
C ASN A 34 6.06 -13.28 9.18
N GLY A 35 4.74 -13.43 9.15
CA GLY A 35 3.90 -13.79 10.29
C GLY A 35 3.42 -12.61 11.15
N ASN A 36 3.89 -11.39 10.89
CA ASN A 36 3.51 -10.21 11.67
C ASN A 36 2.29 -9.49 11.10
N GLU A 37 1.58 -8.73 11.93
CA GLU A 37 0.50 -7.82 11.51
C GLU A 37 1.02 -6.38 11.38
N THR A 38 2.14 -6.22 10.67
CA THR A 38 2.78 -4.92 10.53
C THR A 38 1.96 -4.04 9.59
N VAL A 39 1.51 -2.90 10.12
CA VAL A 39 0.79 -1.87 9.36
C VAL A 39 1.59 -0.57 9.34
N PRO A 40 1.60 0.19 8.24
CA PRO A 40 0.86 -0.04 6.99
C PRO A 40 1.52 -1.09 6.08
N THR A 41 0.74 -2.08 5.62
CA THR A 41 1.11 -2.96 4.51
C THR A 41 0.32 -2.53 3.28
N VAL A 42 0.99 -2.43 2.14
CA VAL A 42 0.40 -1.99 0.87
C VAL A 42 0.76 -2.96 -0.24
N THR A 43 -0.12 -3.11 -1.22
CA THR A 43 0.11 -3.98 -2.38
C THR A 43 0.05 -3.12 -3.64
N VAL A 44 1.07 -3.21 -4.48
CA VAL A 44 1.18 -2.49 -5.76
C VAL A 44 1.34 -3.51 -6.87
N ALA A 45 0.34 -3.65 -7.76
CA ALA A 45 0.35 -4.60 -8.88
C ALA A 45 0.94 -5.97 -8.48
N ASP A 46 0.27 -6.62 -7.52
CA ASP A 46 0.63 -7.95 -6.96
C ASP A 46 1.89 -8.00 -6.10
N ARG A 47 2.58 -6.88 -5.89
CA ARG A 47 3.73 -6.80 -5.00
C ARG A 47 3.36 -6.21 -3.65
N ALA A 48 3.45 -7.02 -2.61
CA ALA A 48 3.27 -6.57 -1.24
C ALA A 48 4.52 -5.86 -0.69
N MET A 49 4.30 -4.75 0.02
CA MET A 49 5.32 -3.95 0.68
C MET A 49 4.90 -3.74 2.13
N VAL A 50 5.79 -4.11 3.05
CA VAL A 50 5.53 -4.07 4.49
C VAL A 50 6.16 -2.82 5.08
N ASN A 51 5.33 -1.93 5.62
CA ASN A 51 5.74 -0.63 6.17
C ASN A 51 6.68 0.20 5.26
N PRO A 52 6.36 0.38 3.95
CA PRO A 52 7.23 1.16 3.08
C PRO A 52 7.16 2.65 3.39
N SER A 53 8.21 3.37 3.04
CA SER A 53 8.19 4.83 2.99
C SER A 53 7.34 5.33 1.81
N LYS A 54 6.93 6.60 1.85
CA LYS A 54 6.21 7.26 0.75
C LYS A 54 6.97 7.18 -0.57
N ARG A 55 8.29 7.36 -0.52
CA ARG A 55 9.14 7.37 -1.71
C ARG A 55 9.17 5.99 -2.36
N GLU A 56 9.42 4.94 -1.56
CA GLU A 56 9.40 3.56 -2.05
C GLU A 56 8.04 3.17 -2.65
N LEU A 57 6.94 3.61 -2.01
CA LEU A 57 5.61 3.36 -2.54
C LEU A 57 5.37 4.06 -3.88
N ILE A 58 5.75 5.34 -4.02
CA ILE A 58 5.60 6.07 -5.29
C ILE A 58 6.45 5.42 -6.39
N GLU A 59 7.71 5.08 -6.09
CA GLU A 59 8.61 4.42 -7.02
C GLU A 59 8.06 3.05 -7.46
N ALA A 60 7.54 2.25 -6.53
CA ALA A 60 6.89 0.98 -6.85
C ALA A 60 5.66 1.18 -7.73
N VAL A 61 4.86 2.23 -7.49
CA VAL A 61 3.70 2.57 -8.35
C VAL A 61 4.16 3.02 -9.73
N GLU A 62 5.20 3.83 -9.85
CA GLU A 62 5.76 4.25 -11.14
C GLU A 62 6.24 3.06 -11.97
N ILE A 63 6.91 2.09 -11.34
CA ILE A 63 7.46 0.91 -12.01
C ILE A 63 6.37 -0.10 -12.38
N HIS A 64 5.47 -0.40 -11.46
CA HIS A 64 4.57 -1.55 -11.59
C HIS A 64 3.12 -1.17 -11.92
N ALA A 65 2.68 0.04 -11.58
CA ALA A 65 1.31 0.50 -11.79
C ALA A 65 1.24 1.97 -12.22
N PRO A 66 1.93 2.38 -13.31
CA PRO A 66 1.99 3.79 -13.71
C PRO A 66 0.61 4.38 -14.05
N HIS A 67 -0.36 3.52 -14.37
CA HIS A 67 -1.75 3.91 -14.62
C HIS A 67 -2.50 4.41 -13.37
N LEU A 68 -1.99 4.13 -12.15
CA LEU A 68 -2.54 4.66 -10.89
C LEU A 68 -2.04 6.07 -10.58
N LEU A 69 -0.99 6.52 -11.27
CA LEU A 69 -0.53 7.89 -11.16
C LEU A 69 -1.56 8.82 -11.80
N PRO A 70 -1.80 10.00 -11.21
CA PRO A 70 -2.65 11.00 -11.85
C PRO A 70 -2.06 11.34 -13.22
N LYS A 71 -2.87 11.23 -14.27
CA LYS A 71 -2.48 11.75 -15.59
C LYS A 71 -2.20 13.24 -15.44
N SER A 72 -0.95 13.65 -15.66
CA SER A 72 -0.60 15.05 -15.87
C SER A 72 -1.38 15.53 -17.09
N SER A 73 -2.48 16.26 -16.86
CA SER A 73 -3.16 17.04 -17.90
C SER A 73 -2.55 18.43 -17.94
#